data_AF-A0A8T4MSM5-F1
#
_entry.id   AF-A0A8T4MSM5-F1
#
_cell.length_a   1.000
_cell.length_b   1.000
_cell.length_c   1.000
_cell.angle_alpha   90.00
_cell.angle_beta   90.00
_cell.angle_gamma   90.00
#
_symmetry.space_group_name_H-M   'P 1'
#
loop_
_entity.id
_entity.type
_entity.pdbx_description
1 polymer ?
#
loop_
_entity_poly.entity_id
_entity_poly.type
_entity_poly.pdbx_seq_one_letter_code
_entity_poly.pdbx_strand_id
1 'polypeptide(L)'
;MSRRKELEAKALGNLLDSYVSGETPRVEDIGFSSPKPWGFYRNIENILNEARKIMERENWVNLPGGNVLRERGYHSLVNGINKYSSYPEVRRILGLEQSRDVSGNWSNQDFIIKEARKIMEREGYKTLPSKHELRKKGYKIFVSRIHNNFGFRKFRELLGEEQRKIANGFYEDVDNALAEARRIMEKECWDELPGGNILRKKGYSSLSNGITNNYGFRKFRRLLGGKQKNIEWSNEEVAFGETERILKTEGWEELPTRDILAKRGYFALIAGIKRNYGFLQFRQMLKQRITERSETQQLSSLLETYVQGEKDNE
;
A
#
# COMPACT_ATOMS: atom_id res chain seq x y z
N MET A 1 -0.94 0.33 -12.74
CA MET A 1 -1.10 1.56 -13.57
C MET A 1 -0.47 2.72 -12.81
N SER A 2 0.13 3.72 -13.46
CA SER A 2 0.46 4.97 -12.75
C SER A 2 -0.86 5.62 -12.34
N ARG A 3 -0.97 6.21 -11.13
CA ARG A 3 -2.19 6.92 -10.70
C ARG A 3 -2.61 8.00 -11.71
N ARG A 4 -1.64 8.55 -12.44
CA ARG A 4 -1.89 9.43 -13.59
C ARG A 4 -2.71 8.75 -14.68
N LYS A 5 -2.36 7.52 -15.07
CA LYS A 5 -3.09 6.73 -16.08
C LYS A 5 -4.50 6.32 -15.61
N GLU A 6 -4.66 6.05 -14.31
CA GLU A 6 -5.95 5.73 -13.70
C GLU A 6 -6.86 6.97 -13.67
N LEU A 7 -6.31 8.14 -13.34
CA LEU A 7 -7.00 9.42 -13.45
C LEU A 7 -7.29 9.80 -14.91
N GLU A 8 -6.37 9.54 -15.84
CA GLU A 8 -6.58 9.75 -17.28
C GLU A 8 -7.69 8.82 -17.82
N ALA A 9 -7.71 7.56 -17.42
CA ALA A 9 -8.76 6.61 -17.82
C ALA A 9 -10.13 7.02 -17.23
N LYS A 10 -10.17 7.44 -15.97
CA LYS A 10 -11.40 7.96 -15.34
C LYS A 10 -11.87 9.27 -15.98
N ALA A 11 -10.94 10.17 -16.29
CA ALA A 11 -11.22 11.40 -17.00
C ALA A 11 -11.80 11.13 -18.39
N LEU A 12 -11.22 10.17 -19.12
CA LEU A 12 -11.73 9.73 -20.42
C LEU A 12 -13.11 9.07 -20.32
N GLY A 13 -13.33 8.22 -19.30
CA GLY A 13 -14.65 7.63 -19.05
C GLY A 13 -15.72 8.70 -18.80
N ASN A 14 -15.46 9.64 -17.89
CA ASN A 14 -16.39 10.74 -17.62
C ASN A 14 -16.62 11.64 -18.85
N LEU A 15 -15.58 11.84 -19.68
CA LEU A 15 -15.70 12.62 -20.91
C LEU A 15 -16.58 11.90 -21.94
N LEU A 16 -16.46 10.58 -22.05
CA LEU A 16 -17.31 9.75 -22.91
C LEU A 16 -18.76 9.74 -22.41
N ASP A 17 -19.00 9.56 -21.11
CA ASP A 17 -20.35 9.60 -20.53
C ASP A 17 -21.03 10.95 -20.76
N SER A 18 -20.27 12.04 -20.66
CA SER A 18 -20.73 13.41 -20.93
C SER A 18 -21.04 13.65 -22.41
N TYR A 19 -20.28 13.03 -23.30
CA TYR A 19 -20.50 13.09 -24.74
C TYR A 19 -21.79 12.34 -25.13
N VAL A 20 -22.02 11.17 -24.54
CA VAL A 20 -23.22 10.35 -24.78
C VAL A 20 -24.49 11.00 -24.20
N SER A 21 -24.40 11.64 -23.03
CA SER A 21 -25.55 12.27 -22.36
C SER A 21 -25.87 13.70 -22.85
N GLY A 22 -24.95 14.34 -23.59
CA GLY A 22 -25.07 15.74 -23.98
C GLY A 22 -24.88 16.74 -22.81
N GLU A 23 -24.63 16.26 -21.59
CA GLU A 23 -24.31 17.10 -20.44
C GLU A 23 -22.82 17.45 -20.46
N THR A 24 -22.47 18.73 -20.31
CA THR A 24 -21.06 19.11 -20.17
C THR A 24 -20.51 18.56 -18.84
N PRO A 25 -19.41 17.77 -18.85
CA PRO A 25 -18.88 17.20 -17.63
C PRO A 25 -18.41 18.35 -16.75
N ARG A 26 -18.84 18.37 -15.49
CA ARG A 26 -18.37 19.39 -14.56
C ARG A 26 -16.87 19.17 -14.39
N VAL A 27 -16.10 20.25 -14.48
CA VAL A 27 -14.63 20.23 -14.33
C VAL A 27 -14.20 19.55 -13.02
N GLU A 28 -15.09 19.55 -12.02
CA GLU A 28 -14.92 18.88 -10.74
C GLU A 28 -14.82 17.34 -10.83
N ASP A 29 -15.48 16.72 -11.81
CA ASP A 29 -15.60 15.27 -11.95
C ASP A 29 -14.36 14.62 -12.55
N ILE A 30 -13.58 15.39 -13.31
CA ILE A 30 -12.40 14.93 -14.06
C ILE A 30 -11.20 14.67 -13.13
N GLY A 31 -11.29 15.03 -11.84
CA GLY A 31 -10.24 14.79 -10.84
C GLY A 31 -8.95 15.60 -11.06
N PHE A 32 -8.82 16.30 -12.18
CA PHE A 32 -7.83 17.32 -12.42
C PHE A 32 -8.33 18.63 -11.81
N SER A 33 -7.83 18.96 -10.62
CA SER A 33 -7.96 20.34 -10.15
C SER A 33 -7.31 21.23 -11.19
N SER A 34 -8.10 22.04 -11.89
CA SER A 34 -7.57 23.12 -12.73
C SER A 34 -6.47 23.86 -11.96
N PRO A 35 -5.38 24.25 -12.65
CA PRO A 35 -4.32 25.03 -12.03
C PRO A 35 -4.95 26.20 -11.27
N LYS A 36 -4.71 26.25 -9.96
CA LYS A 36 -5.25 27.34 -9.14
C LYS A 36 -4.62 28.65 -9.62
N PRO A 37 -5.39 29.76 -9.68
CA PRO A 37 -4.85 31.04 -10.11
C PRO A 37 -3.67 31.44 -9.21
N TRP A 38 -2.74 32.21 -9.78
CA TRP A 38 -1.57 32.64 -9.03
C TRP A 38 -2.00 33.42 -7.77
N GLY A 39 -1.46 33.03 -6.61
CA GLY A 39 -1.82 33.62 -5.33
C GLY A 39 -3.07 33.04 -4.64
N PHE A 40 -3.74 32.03 -5.21
CA PHE A 40 -4.92 31.39 -4.60
C PHE A 40 -4.72 31.03 -3.12
N TYR A 41 -3.59 30.43 -2.76
CA TYR A 41 -3.26 30.04 -1.38
C TYR A 41 -2.79 31.18 -0.48
N ARG A 42 -2.69 32.42 -0.97
CA ARG A 42 -2.41 33.58 -0.08
C ARG A 42 -3.58 33.86 0.86
N ASN A 43 -4.79 33.46 0.48
CA ASN A 43 -5.97 33.55 1.32
C ASN A 43 -6.11 32.27 2.15
N ILE A 44 -6.09 32.39 3.48
CA ILE A 44 -6.25 31.26 4.41
C ILE A 44 -7.57 30.51 4.20
N GLU A 45 -8.65 31.21 3.82
CA GLU A 45 -9.95 30.60 3.60
C GLU A 45 -9.92 29.60 2.43
N ASN A 46 -9.12 29.89 1.40
CA ASN A 46 -8.89 28.96 0.28
C ASN A 46 -8.14 27.70 0.73
N ILE A 47 -7.15 27.84 1.61
CA ILE A 47 -6.45 26.70 2.22
C ILE A 47 -7.43 25.84 3.03
N LEU A 48 -8.26 26.47 3.87
CA LEU A 48 -9.23 25.78 4.73
C LEU A 48 -10.27 25.02 3.90
N ASN A 49 -10.84 25.67 2.89
CA ASN A 49 -11.83 25.06 2.01
C ASN A 49 -11.27 23.89 1.21
N GLU A 50 -10.05 24.02 0.68
CA GLU A 50 -9.41 22.92 -0.03
C GLU A 50 -9.05 21.76 0.90
N ALA A 51 -8.58 22.06 2.12
CA ALA A 51 -8.34 21.05 3.14
C ALA A 51 -9.61 20.27 3.51
N ARG A 52 -10.75 20.96 3.74
CA ARG A 52 -12.06 20.30 4.00
C ARG A 52 -12.47 19.40 2.84
N LYS A 53 -12.45 19.91 1.60
CA LYS A 53 -12.82 19.14 0.40
C LYS A 53 -11.97 17.88 0.22
N ILE A 54 -10.67 17.96 0.52
CA ILE A 54 -9.78 16.80 0.45
C ILE A 54 -10.07 15.81 1.57
N MET A 55 -10.29 16.30 2.79
CA MET A 55 -10.63 15.44 3.92
C MET A 55 -11.93 14.68 3.69
N GLU A 56 -12.97 15.35 3.21
CA GLU A 56 -14.25 14.74 2.85
C GLU A 56 -14.06 13.67 1.78
N ARG A 57 -13.36 14.01 0.68
CA ARG A 57 -13.10 13.10 -0.44
C ARG A 57 -12.33 11.84 -0.06
N GLU A 58 -11.34 11.95 0.82
CA GLU A 58 -10.51 10.83 1.26
C GLU A 58 -11.05 10.17 2.54
N ASN A 59 -12.22 10.61 3.03
CA ASN A 59 -12.85 10.20 4.28
C ASN A 59 -11.89 10.27 5.48
N TRP A 60 -11.18 11.39 5.62
CA TRP A 60 -10.27 11.64 6.73
C TRP A 60 -10.94 12.41 7.86
N VAL A 61 -10.90 11.83 9.06
CA VAL A 61 -11.33 12.49 10.30
C VAL A 61 -10.42 13.68 10.65
N ASN A 62 -9.13 13.59 10.34
CA ASN A 62 -8.14 14.64 10.64
C ASN A 62 -7.27 14.94 9.42
N LEU A 63 -6.88 16.20 9.23
CA LEU A 63 -5.95 16.61 8.17
C LEU A 63 -4.57 15.97 8.40
N PRO A 64 -4.12 15.02 7.56
CA PRO A 64 -2.86 14.35 7.79
C PRO A 64 -1.66 15.29 7.54
N GLY A 65 -0.45 14.86 7.91
CA GLY A 65 0.75 15.65 7.65
C GLY A 65 1.10 15.74 6.16
N GLY A 66 1.93 16.72 5.79
CA GLY A 66 2.23 17.00 4.38
C GLY A 66 2.83 15.85 3.57
N ASN A 67 3.48 14.86 4.20
CA ASN A 67 3.96 13.67 3.48
C ASN A 67 2.80 12.81 2.94
N VAL A 68 1.76 12.59 3.75
CA VAL A 68 0.59 11.80 3.34
C VAL A 68 -0.16 12.55 2.22
N LEU A 69 -0.30 13.87 2.35
CA LEU A 69 -0.90 14.70 1.31
C LEU A 69 -0.12 14.63 -0.02
N ARG A 70 1.22 14.68 0.01
CA ARG A 70 2.07 14.53 -1.19
C ARG A 70 1.96 13.13 -1.80
N GLU A 71 2.00 12.07 -0.99
CA GLU A 71 1.79 10.70 -1.46
C GLU A 71 0.41 10.55 -2.13
N ARG A 72 -0.57 11.34 -1.68
CA ARG A 72 -1.91 11.42 -2.24
C ARG A 72 -2.06 12.45 -3.37
N GLY A 73 -0.99 13.09 -3.82
CA GLY A 73 -1.00 14.00 -4.98
C GLY A 73 -1.43 15.44 -4.67
N TYR A 74 -1.70 15.79 -3.42
CA TYR A 74 -2.14 17.12 -2.99
C TYR A 74 -0.96 18.09 -2.78
N HIS A 75 -0.04 18.14 -3.74
CA HIS A 75 1.19 18.94 -3.65
C HIS A 75 0.92 20.45 -3.50
N SER A 76 -0.10 20.96 -4.20
CA SER A 76 -0.47 22.38 -4.20
C SER A 76 -0.93 22.85 -2.82
N LEU A 77 -1.84 22.11 -2.18
CA LEU A 77 -2.26 22.39 -0.80
C LEU A 77 -1.08 22.34 0.17
N VAL A 78 -0.20 21.33 0.05
CA VAL A 78 0.98 21.21 0.92
C VAL A 78 1.89 22.44 0.80
N ASN A 79 2.12 22.91 -0.42
CA ASN A 79 2.93 24.09 -0.67
C ASN A 79 2.23 25.37 -0.16
N GLY A 80 0.92 25.48 -0.34
CA GLY A 80 0.10 26.57 0.19
C GLY A 80 0.18 26.66 1.71
N ILE A 81 -0.05 25.54 2.41
CA ILE A 81 0.06 25.46 3.87
C ILE A 81 1.46 25.84 4.31
N ASN A 82 2.52 25.26 3.73
CA ASN A 82 3.89 25.53 4.18
C ASN A 82 4.35 26.97 3.93
N LYS A 83 3.84 27.62 2.88
CA LYS A 83 4.27 28.97 2.48
C LYS A 83 3.50 30.08 3.20
N TYR A 84 2.22 29.86 3.48
CA TYR A 84 1.31 30.90 3.95
C TYR A 84 0.66 30.61 5.31
N SER A 85 0.89 29.44 5.91
CA SER A 85 0.35 29.06 7.23
C SER A 85 1.19 27.93 7.86
N SER A 86 0.57 27.09 8.70
CA SER A 86 1.15 25.88 9.26
C SER A 86 0.07 24.82 9.49
N TYR A 87 0.43 23.54 9.46
CA TYR A 87 -0.52 22.45 9.75
C TYR A 87 -1.23 22.60 11.11
N PRO A 88 -0.52 22.95 12.21
CA PRO A 88 -1.18 23.17 13.49
C PRO A 88 -2.22 24.30 13.44
N GLU A 89 -1.92 25.39 12.73
CA GLU A 89 -2.84 26.51 12.57
C GLU A 89 -4.07 26.12 11.75
N VAL A 90 -3.88 25.49 10.59
CA VAL A 90 -4.98 25.03 9.73
C VAL A 90 -5.90 24.07 10.50
N ARG A 91 -5.33 23.07 11.21
CA ARG A 91 -6.12 22.14 12.04
C ARG A 91 -6.89 22.86 13.14
N ARG A 92 -6.26 23.84 13.81
CA ARG A 92 -6.90 24.65 14.87
C ARG A 92 -8.11 25.41 14.32
N ILE A 93 -7.97 26.06 13.16
CA ILE A 93 -9.07 26.83 12.57
C ILE A 93 -10.21 25.91 12.11
N LEU A 94 -9.87 24.71 11.63
CA LEU A 94 -10.87 23.70 11.26
C LEU A 94 -11.54 23.00 12.46
N GLY A 95 -11.19 23.35 13.70
CA GLY A 95 -11.71 22.67 14.89
C GLY A 95 -11.27 21.21 15.00
N LEU A 96 -10.24 20.80 14.26
CA LEU A 96 -9.71 19.45 14.30
C LEU A 96 -8.86 19.29 15.54
N GLU A 97 -8.85 18.08 16.10
CA GLU A 97 -7.82 17.72 17.05
C GLU A 97 -6.49 17.96 16.37
N GLN A 98 -5.74 18.95 16.88
CA GLN A 98 -4.36 19.05 16.51
C GLN A 98 -3.79 17.66 16.83
N SER A 99 -3.22 16.99 15.82
CA SER A 99 -2.05 16.14 16.04
C SER A 99 -0.96 17.07 16.55
N ARG A 100 -1.17 17.61 17.75
CA ARG A 100 -0.15 18.14 18.60
C ARG A 100 0.86 17.01 18.58
N ASP A 101 2.09 17.35 18.21
CA ASP A 101 3.17 16.91 19.06
C ASP A 101 2.67 17.13 20.46
N VAL A 102 2.14 16.06 21.07
CA VAL A 102 1.49 16.15 22.35
C VAL A 102 2.53 16.89 23.17
N SER A 103 2.22 18.12 23.59
CA SER A 103 3.20 19.00 24.23
C SER A 103 3.42 18.52 25.66
N GLY A 104 3.59 17.21 25.79
CA GLY A 104 3.96 16.53 26.99
C GLY A 104 5.46 16.44 27.03
N ASN A 105 5.91 16.25 28.25
CA ASN A 105 7.29 15.96 28.54
C ASN A 105 7.63 14.59 27.92
N TRP A 106 8.13 14.58 26.68
CA TRP A 106 8.62 13.37 26.02
C TRP A 106 9.87 12.78 26.69
N SER A 107 10.38 13.40 27.75
CA SER A 107 11.38 12.81 28.64
C SER A 107 10.72 12.03 29.79
N ASN A 108 9.42 12.20 30.03
CA ASN A 108 8.66 11.45 31.04
C ASN A 108 8.23 10.09 30.48
N GLN A 109 8.67 9.01 31.13
CA GLN A 109 8.36 7.63 30.76
C GLN A 109 6.86 7.33 30.80
N ASP A 110 6.16 7.73 31.86
CA ASP A 110 4.72 7.45 32.06
C ASP A 110 3.89 8.12 30.97
N PHE A 111 4.32 9.30 30.53
CA PHE A 111 3.70 10.00 29.43
C PHE A 111 3.79 9.19 28.12
N ILE A 112 4.98 8.65 27.80
CA ILE A 112 5.17 7.83 26.58
C ILE A 112 4.37 6.53 26.68
N ILE A 113 4.33 5.89 27.86
CA ILE A 113 3.51 4.68 28.10
C ILE A 113 2.02 4.99 27.90
N LYS A 114 1.52 6.09 28.46
CA LYS A 114 0.13 6.52 28.30
C LYS A 114 -0.21 6.79 26.84
N GLU A 115 0.70 7.45 26.11
CA GLU A 115 0.50 7.73 24.68
C GLU A 115 0.52 6.45 23.84
N ALA A 116 1.39 5.49 24.17
CA ALA A 116 1.40 4.19 23.52
C ALA A 116 0.06 3.46 23.66
N ARG A 117 -0.49 3.42 24.88
CA ARG A 117 -1.80 2.79 25.16
C ARG A 117 -2.93 3.47 24.40
N LYS A 118 -2.94 4.81 24.33
CA LYS A 118 -3.93 5.56 23.52
C LYS A 118 -3.85 5.22 22.04
N ILE A 119 -2.63 5.12 21.48
CA ILE A 119 -2.45 4.73 20.07
C ILE A 119 -2.96 3.30 19.84
N MET A 120 -2.66 2.38 20.75
CA MET A 120 -3.13 1.00 20.69
C MET A 120 -4.66 0.91 20.75
N GLU A 121 -5.28 1.60 21.70
CA GLU A 121 -6.73 1.66 21.87
C GLU A 121 -7.42 2.26 20.63
N ARG A 122 -6.98 3.45 20.20
CA ARG A 122 -7.56 4.16 19.05
C ARG A 122 -7.51 3.36 17.75
N GLU A 123 -6.45 2.58 17.55
CA GLU A 123 -6.24 1.81 16.31
C GLU A 123 -6.64 0.33 16.46
N GLY A 124 -7.13 -0.10 17.63
CA GLY A 124 -7.56 -1.47 17.89
C GLY A 124 -6.43 -2.51 17.97
N TYR A 125 -5.22 -2.12 18.38
CA TYR A 125 -4.11 -3.05 18.53
C TYR A 125 -4.05 -3.68 19.93
N LYS A 126 -3.94 -5.01 19.99
CA LYS A 126 -3.67 -5.74 21.24
C LYS A 126 -2.26 -5.53 21.78
N THR A 127 -1.29 -5.29 20.90
CA THR A 127 0.14 -5.07 21.21
C THR A 127 0.67 -3.90 20.41
N LEU A 128 1.66 -3.19 20.92
CA LEU A 128 2.29 -2.06 20.26
C LEU A 128 2.80 -2.46 18.87
N PRO A 129 2.30 -1.81 17.80
CA PRO A 129 2.71 -2.12 16.44
C PRO A 129 4.21 -1.92 16.20
N SER A 130 4.70 -2.46 15.09
CA SER A 130 6.11 -2.28 14.73
C SER A 130 6.46 -0.81 14.47
N LYS A 131 7.76 -0.45 14.59
CA LYS A 131 8.24 0.91 14.26
C LYS A 131 7.80 1.38 12.86
N HIS A 132 7.73 0.46 11.90
CA HIS A 132 7.40 0.76 10.52
C HIS A 132 5.91 1.06 10.36
N GLU A 133 5.07 0.25 10.99
CA GLU A 133 3.61 0.41 11.00
C GLU A 133 3.17 1.72 11.65
N LEU A 134 3.76 2.04 12.82
CA LEU A 134 3.54 3.32 13.49
C LEU A 134 3.95 4.52 12.61
N ARG A 135 5.11 4.45 11.94
CA ARG A 135 5.54 5.50 11.01
C ARG A 135 4.60 5.68 9.83
N LYS A 136 4.08 4.58 9.27
CA LYS A 136 3.12 4.59 8.16
C LYS A 136 1.80 5.26 8.56
N LYS A 137 1.39 5.07 9.81
CA LYS A 137 0.19 5.71 10.41
C LYS A 137 0.42 7.15 10.86
N GLY A 138 1.61 7.72 10.65
CA GLY A 138 1.92 9.12 10.96
C GLY A 138 2.53 9.35 12.35
N TYR A 139 2.71 8.31 13.17
CA TYR A 139 3.30 8.39 14.51
C TYR A 139 4.83 8.52 14.51
N LYS A 140 5.40 9.27 13.57
CA LYS A 140 6.86 9.36 13.36
C LYS A 140 7.60 9.88 14.59
N ILE A 141 7.02 10.87 15.28
CA ILE A 141 7.65 11.53 16.43
C ILE A 141 7.62 10.60 17.64
N PHE A 142 6.46 10.00 17.94
CA PHE A 142 6.34 8.94 18.95
C PHE A 142 7.36 7.81 18.75
N VAL A 143 7.51 7.30 17.53
CA VAL A 143 8.52 6.28 17.18
C VAL A 143 9.94 6.77 17.46
N SER A 144 10.25 8.03 17.13
CA SER A 144 11.55 8.65 17.43
C SER A 144 11.81 8.72 18.93
N ARG A 145 10.79 9.10 19.72
CA ARG A 145 10.90 9.21 21.18
C ARG A 145 11.11 7.87 21.86
N ILE A 146 10.37 6.83 21.46
CA ILE A 146 10.62 5.46 21.93
C ILE A 146 12.07 5.05 21.62
N HIS A 147 12.51 5.29 20.39
CA HIS A 147 13.83 4.86 19.95
C HIS A 147 14.94 5.53 20.75
N ASN A 148 14.85 6.85 20.94
CA ASN A 148 15.90 7.64 21.59
C ASN A 148 15.95 7.42 23.11
N ASN A 149 14.80 7.22 23.76
CA ASN A 149 14.76 7.12 25.23
C ASN A 149 14.94 5.69 25.76
N PHE A 150 14.43 4.68 25.04
CA PHE A 150 14.37 3.31 25.57
C PHE A 150 14.87 2.25 24.58
N GLY A 151 14.64 2.47 23.29
CA GLY A 151 14.61 1.41 22.29
C GLY A 151 13.30 0.61 22.34
N PHE A 152 12.84 0.15 21.18
CA PHE A 152 11.52 -0.49 21.04
C PHE A 152 11.35 -1.76 21.89
N ARG A 153 12.41 -2.55 22.03
CA ARG A 153 12.36 -3.80 22.81
C ARG A 153 12.10 -3.51 24.28
N LYS A 154 12.95 -2.69 24.91
CA LYS A 154 12.80 -2.27 26.31
C LYS A 154 11.46 -1.56 26.54
N PHE A 155 11.03 -0.74 25.58
CA PHE A 155 9.75 -0.05 25.70
C PHE A 155 8.55 -1.01 25.70
N ARG A 156 8.59 -2.10 24.93
CA ARG A 156 7.56 -3.14 24.99
C ARG A 156 7.56 -3.88 26.34
N GLU A 157 8.74 -4.15 26.90
CA GLU A 157 8.85 -4.70 28.26
C GLU A 157 8.19 -3.76 29.29
N LEU A 158 8.36 -2.44 29.15
CA LEU A 158 7.67 -1.44 29.99
C LEU A 158 6.14 -1.43 29.82
N LEU A 159 5.63 -1.84 28.67
CA LEU A 159 4.19 -2.00 28.43
C LEU A 159 3.63 -3.31 29.01
N GLY A 160 4.48 -4.17 29.58
CA GLY A 160 4.10 -5.52 30.02
C GLY A 160 3.92 -6.49 28.85
N GLU A 161 4.42 -6.16 27.65
CA GLU A 161 4.37 -7.07 26.52
C GLU A 161 5.49 -8.10 26.62
N GLU A 162 5.12 -9.37 26.61
CA GLU A 162 6.10 -10.46 26.57
C GLU A 162 6.95 -10.38 25.30
N GLN A 163 8.23 -10.05 25.47
CA GLN A 163 9.21 -10.18 24.41
C GLN A 163 9.85 -11.56 24.52
N ARG A 164 9.60 -12.44 23.55
CA ARG A 164 10.40 -13.66 23.42
C ARG A 164 11.86 -13.27 23.22
N LYS A 165 12.69 -13.51 24.23
CA LYS A 165 14.14 -13.38 24.12
C LYS A 165 14.63 -14.56 23.29
N ILE A 166 14.89 -14.30 22.03
CA ILE A 166 15.55 -15.27 21.16
C ILE A 166 17.04 -15.21 21.49
N ALA A 167 17.61 -16.34 21.92
CA ALA A 167 19.03 -16.44 22.24
C ALA A 167 19.88 -16.12 21.01
N ASN A 168 21.09 -15.60 21.22
CA ASN A 168 22.07 -15.49 20.14
C ASN A 168 22.33 -16.89 19.57
N GLY A 169 22.41 -17.01 18.24
CA GLY A 169 22.57 -18.31 17.58
C GLY A 169 21.31 -19.18 17.52
N PHE A 170 20.15 -18.76 18.05
CA PHE A 170 18.92 -19.57 18.03
C PHE A 170 18.54 -20.06 16.62
N TYR A 171 18.80 -19.25 15.59
CA TYR A 171 18.50 -19.61 14.20
C TYR A 171 19.66 -20.31 13.47
N GLU A 172 20.80 -20.55 14.13
CA GLU A 172 21.90 -21.38 13.61
C GLU A 172 21.56 -22.87 13.73
N ASP A 173 20.68 -23.22 14.67
CA ASP A 173 20.02 -24.50 14.74
C ASP A 173 18.84 -24.54 13.75
N VAL A 174 18.88 -25.53 12.85
CA VAL A 174 17.90 -25.68 11.77
C VAL A 174 16.53 -26.04 12.31
N ASP A 175 16.45 -26.85 13.36
CA ASP A 175 15.18 -27.32 13.92
C ASP A 175 14.45 -26.20 14.64
N ASN A 176 15.20 -25.36 15.37
CA ASN A 176 14.66 -24.13 15.98
C ASN A 176 14.12 -23.15 14.93
N ALA A 177 14.87 -22.95 13.84
CA ALA A 177 14.42 -22.09 12.76
C ALA A 177 13.17 -22.66 12.07
N LEU A 178 13.12 -23.97 11.80
CA LEU A 178 11.97 -24.65 11.18
C LEU A 178 10.72 -24.58 12.07
N ALA A 179 10.86 -24.84 13.37
CA ALA A 179 9.77 -24.76 14.33
C ALA A 179 9.19 -23.35 14.40
N GLU A 180 10.03 -22.32 14.49
CA GLU A 180 9.58 -20.93 14.53
C GLU A 180 8.92 -20.51 13.21
N ALA A 181 9.45 -20.96 12.07
CA ALA A 181 8.83 -20.71 10.78
C ALA A 181 7.44 -21.35 10.66
N ARG A 182 7.26 -22.62 11.09
CA ARG A 182 5.95 -23.30 11.10
C ARG A 182 4.96 -22.57 12.00
N ARG A 183 5.37 -22.18 13.21
CA ARG A 183 4.54 -21.41 14.14
C ARG A 183 4.08 -20.08 13.56
N ILE A 184 4.97 -19.37 12.87
CA ILE A 184 4.62 -18.10 12.21
C ILE A 184 3.68 -18.35 11.02
N MET A 185 3.92 -19.38 10.23
CA MET A 185 3.05 -19.75 9.11
C MET A 185 1.63 -20.10 9.60
N GLU A 186 1.51 -20.89 10.66
CA GLU A 186 0.22 -21.20 11.28
C GLU A 186 -0.48 -19.94 11.81
N LYS A 187 0.25 -19.09 12.54
CA LYS A 187 -0.29 -17.83 13.08
C LYS A 187 -0.80 -16.87 11.99
N GLU A 188 -0.13 -16.81 10.85
CA GLU A 188 -0.49 -15.91 9.75
C GLU A 188 -1.34 -16.60 8.67
N CYS A 189 -1.72 -17.87 8.88
CA CYS A 189 -2.44 -18.70 7.92
C CYS A 189 -1.75 -18.77 6.54
N TRP A 190 -0.44 -18.99 6.52
CA TRP A 190 0.34 -19.16 5.29
C TRP A 190 0.54 -20.63 4.94
N ASP A 191 0.10 -21.02 3.75
CA ASP A 191 0.37 -22.35 3.20
C ASP A 191 1.87 -22.57 2.91
N GLU A 192 2.57 -21.50 2.52
CA GLU A 192 4.00 -21.52 2.22
C GLU A 192 4.73 -20.34 2.87
N LEU A 193 5.98 -20.56 3.30
CA LEU A 193 6.79 -19.51 3.91
C LEU A 193 7.08 -18.39 2.89
N PRO A 194 6.59 -17.16 3.11
CA PRO A 194 6.78 -16.08 2.15
C PRO A 194 8.24 -15.61 2.11
N GLY A 195 8.57 -14.74 1.15
CA GLY A 195 9.93 -14.20 1.04
C GLY A 195 10.30 -13.29 2.22
N GLY A 196 11.61 -13.09 2.43
CA GLY A 196 12.12 -12.27 3.54
C GLY A 196 11.57 -10.84 3.59
N ASN A 197 11.20 -10.24 2.45
CA ASN A 197 10.54 -8.93 2.43
C ASN A 197 9.19 -8.93 3.12
N ILE A 198 8.38 -9.96 2.94
CA ILE A 198 7.06 -10.08 3.57
C ILE A 198 7.24 -10.36 5.06
N LEU A 199 8.16 -11.27 5.43
CA LEU A 199 8.49 -11.53 6.84
C LEU A 199 8.91 -10.25 7.57
N ARG A 200 9.83 -9.46 7.00
CA ARG A 200 10.27 -8.17 7.59
C ARG A 200 9.13 -7.17 7.72
N LYS A 201 8.27 -7.04 6.71
CA LYS A 201 7.09 -6.16 6.75
C LYS A 201 6.12 -6.56 7.87
N LYS A 202 5.98 -7.85 8.14
CA LYS A 202 5.16 -8.42 9.21
C LYS A 202 5.85 -8.44 10.59
N GLY A 203 7.08 -7.94 10.69
CA GLY A 203 7.82 -7.86 11.95
C GLY A 203 8.69 -9.08 12.28
N TYR A 204 8.72 -10.11 11.42
CA TYR A 204 9.50 -11.33 11.58
C TYR A 204 10.94 -11.18 11.03
N SER A 205 11.57 -10.03 11.30
CA SER A 205 12.91 -9.71 10.77
C SER A 205 13.99 -10.65 11.27
N SER A 206 13.91 -11.11 12.52
CA SER A 206 14.91 -12.01 13.11
C SER A 206 14.94 -13.36 12.39
N LEU A 207 13.77 -13.99 12.18
CA LEU A 207 13.66 -15.21 11.39
C LEU A 207 14.14 -14.98 9.95
N SER A 208 13.73 -13.87 9.31
CA SER A 208 14.16 -13.56 7.94
C SER A 208 15.68 -13.45 7.82
N ASN A 209 16.34 -12.84 8.80
CA ASN A 209 17.79 -12.69 8.81
C ASN A 209 18.46 -14.03 9.12
N GLY A 210 17.98 -14.79 10.11
CA GLY A 210 18.49 -16.14 10.41
C GLY A 210 18.42 -17.06 9.20
N ILE A 211 17.29 -17.06 8.48
CA ILE A 211 17.14 -17.83 7.24
C ILE A 211 18.13 -17.37 6.17
N THR A 212 18.28 -16.05 5.98
CA THR A 212 19.17 -15.49 4.95
C THR A 212 20.63 -15.84 5.22
N ASN A 213 21.08 -15.70 6.46
CA ASN A 213 22.48 -15.84 6.85
C ASN A 213 22.92 -17.31 6.92
N ASN A 214 22.06 -18.21 7.40
CA ASN A 214 22.47 -19.58 7.70
C ASN A 214 22.08 -20.60 6.61
N TYR A 215 20.98 -20.37 5.89
CA TYR A 215 20.42 -21.41 5.00
C TYR A 215 20.13 -20.94 3.58
N GLY A 216 19.72 -19.68 3.41
CA GLY A 216 19.06 -19.17 2.21
C GLY A 216 17.61 -19.66 2.07
N PHE A 217 16.69 -18.75 1.72
CA PHE A 217 15.24 -19.04 1.65
C PHE A 217 14.89 -20.24 0.77
N ARG A 218 15.60 -20.45 -0.35
CA ARG A 218 15.34 -21.58 -1.26
C ARG A 218 15.63 -22.92 -0.59
N LYS A 219 16.79 -23.07 0.06
CA LYS A 219 17.15 -24.29 0.79
C LYS A 219 16.22 -24.48 1.99
N PHE A 220 15.95 -23.40 2.72
CA PHE A 220 15.10 -23.44 3.91
C PHE A 220 13.67 -23.89 3.63
N ARG A 221 13.05 -23.44 2.53
CA ARG A 221 11.71 -23.93 2.14
C ARG A 221 11.68 -25.43 1.83
N ARG A 222 12.75 -25.97 1.23
CA ARG A 222 12.86 -27.43 1.02
C ARG A 222 12.90 -28.17 2.34
N LEU A 223 13.63 -27.64 3.33
CA LEU A 223 13.70 -28.20 4.69
C LEU A 223 12.34 -28.15 5.42
N LEU A 224 11.50 -27.14 5.15
CA LEU A 224 10.12 -27.10 5.66
C LEU A 224 9.20 -28.17 5.05
N GLY A 225 9.67 -28.94 4.06
CA GLY A 225 8.82 -29.84 3.27
C GLY A 225 8.06 -29.12 2.16
N GLY A 226 8.34 -27.84 1.94
CA GLY A 226 7.79 -27.09 0.81
C GLY A 226 8.35 -27.66 -0.48
N LYS A 227 7.47 -28.18 -1.33
CA LYS A 227 7.83 -28.51 -2.72
C LYS A 227 8.22 -27.20 -3.37
N GLN A 228 9.47 -27.08 -3.77
CA GLN A 228 9.86 -25.92 -4.55
C GLN A 228 9.08 -26.00 -5.86
N LYS A 229 8.09 -25.12 -6.05
CA LYS A 229 7.47 -24.96 -7.36
C LYS A 229 8.54 -24.40 -8.29
N ASN A 230 9.27 -25.28 -8.97
CA ASN A 230 9.96 -24.94 -10.19
C ASN A 230 8.87 -24.75 -11.23
N ILE A 231 8.28 -23.56 -11.21
CA ILE A 231 7.33 -23.16 -12.23
C ILE A 231 8.16 -23.02 -13.49
N GLU A 232 7.90 -23.89 -14.45
CA GLU A 232 8.49 -23.84 -15.77
C GLU A 232 7.85 -22.69 -16.52
N TRP A 233 8.31 -21.47 -16.24
CA TRP A 233 7.77 -20.24 -16.82
C TRP A 233 7.95 -20.17 -18.34
N SER A 234 8.70 -21.10 -18.96
CA SER A 234 8.79 -21.25 -20.41
C SER A 234 7.58 -21.97 -21.00
N ASN A 235 6.86 -22.76 -20.19
CA ASN A 235 5.61 -23.38 -20.58
C ASN A 235 4.46 -22.37 -20.41
N GLU A 236 3.82 -22.04 -21.53
CA GLU A 236 2.78 -21.03 -21.62
C GLU A 236 1.56 -21.34 -20.74
N GLU A 237 1.09 -22.58 -20.78
CA GLU A 237 -0.04 -23.05 -19.97
C GLU A 237 0.23 -22.93 -18.47
N VAL A 238 1.43 -23.31 -18.04
CA VAL A 238 1.87 -23.21 -16.65
C VAL A 238 1.99 -21.75 -16.21
N ALA A 239 2.55 -20.90 -17.07
CA ALA A 239 2.67 -19.48 -16.79
C ALA A 239 1.31 -18.79 -16.67
N PHE A 240 0.36 -19.09 -17.56
CA PHE A 240 -0.99 -18.57 -17.49
C PHE A 240 -1.75 -19.08 -16.28
N GLY A 241 -1.77 -20.40 -16.04
CA GLY A 241 -2.49 -20.98 -14.92
C GLY A 241 -2.00 -20.46 -13.56
N GLU A 242 -0.69 -20.29 -13.37
CA GLU A 242 -0.18 -19.68 -12.14
C GLU A 242 -0.54 -18.19 -12.05
N THR A 243 -0.50 -17.46 -13.16
CA THR A 243 -0.88 -16.04 -13.19
C THR A 243 -2.35 -15.87 -12.82
N GLU A 244 -3.25 -16.63 -13.44
CA GLU A 244 -4.69 -16.63 -13.15
C GLU A 244 -4.97 -16.98 -11.68
N ARG A 245 -4.26 -17.98 -11.13
CA ARG A 245 -4.36 -18.31 -9.71
C ARG A 245 -4.00 -17.12 -8.82
N ILE A 246 -2.92 -16.38 -9.17
CA ILE A 246 -2.51 -15.18 -8.44
C ILE A 246 -3.55 -14.07 -8.58
N LEU A 247 -4.08 -13.83 -9.79
CA LEU A 247 -5.14 -12.85 -10.04
C LEU A 247 -6.36 -13.13 -9.15
N LYS A 248 -6.82 -14.39 -9.14
CA LYS A 248 -7.95 -14.83 -8.30
C LYS A 248 -7.66 -14.67 -6.81
N THR A 249 -6.46 -15.03 -6.37
CA THR A 249 -6.05 -14.94 -4.95
C THR A 249 -6.01 -13.48 -4.46
N GLU A 250 -5.57 -12.56 -5.31
CA GLU A 250 -5.46 -11.14 -4.95
C GLU A 250 -6.71 -10.32 -5.31
N GLY A 251 -7.70 -10.93 -5.97
CA GLY A 251 -8.91 -10.25 -6.46
C GLY A 251 -8.61 -9.23 -7.55
N TRP A 252 -7.66 -9.53 -8.46
CA TRP A 252 -7.33 -8.66 -9.58
C TRP A 252 -8.04 -9.13 -10.85
N GLU A 253 -8.75 -8.21 -11.50
CA GLU A 253 -9.37 -8.47 -12.81
C GLU A 253 -8.32 -8.54 -13.93
N GLU A 254 -7.22 -7.81 -13.78
CA GLU A 254 -6.13 -7.78 -14.75
C GLU A 254 -4.76 -7.91 -14.07
N LEU A 255 -3.78 -8.46 -14.81
CA LEU A 255 -2.39 -8.47 -14.36
C LEU A 255 -1.88 -7.04 -14.09
N PRO A 256 -1.52 -6.69 -12.83
CA PRO A 256 -1.09 -5.34 -12.52
C PRO A 256 0.35 -5.09 -12.99
N THR A 257 0.78 -3.83 -12.88
CA THR A 257 2.12 -3.44 -13.31
C THR A 257 3.21 -4.11 -12.47
N ARG A 258 4.42 -4.24 -13.05
CA ARG A 258 5.61 -4.82 -12.39
C ARG A 258 5.85 -4.28 -10.98
N ASP A 259 5.63 -2.98 -10.76
CA ASP A 259 5.82 -2.36 -9.44
C ASP A 259 4.82 -2.84 -8.38
N ILE A 260 3.56 -3.08 -8.77
CA ILE A 260 2.52 -3.58 -7.87
C ILE A 260 2.84 -5.04 -7.51
N LEU A 261 3.18 -5.86 -8.50
CA LEU A 261 3.62 -7.24 -8.30
C LEU A 261 4.87 -7.31 -7.39
N ALA A 262 5.86 -6.45 -7.61
CA ALA A 262 7.09 -6.40 -6.82
C ALA A 262 6.80 -5.98 -5.37
N LYS A 263 5.92 -4.98 -5.17
CA LYS A 263 5.47 -4.56 -3.82
C LYS A 263 4.78 -5.69 -3.06
N ARG A 264 4.05 -6.55 -3.78
CA ARG A 264 3.37 -7.74 -3.26
C ARG A 264 4.28 -8.97 -3.14
N GLY A 265 5.46 -8.95 -3.74
CA GLY A 265 6.47 -10.00 -3.60
C GLY A 265 6.48 -11.05 -4.71
N TYR A 266 5.72 -10.84 -5.80
CA TYR A 266 5.63 -11.74 -6.95
C TYR A 266 6.83 -11.64 -7.91
N PHE A 267 8.06 -11.65 -7.37
CA PHE A 267 9.28 -11.48 -8.17
C PHE A 267 9.54 -12.64 -9.14
N ALA A 268 9.15 -13.87 -8.78
CA ALA A 268 9.29 -15.03 -9.65
C ALA A 268 8.43 -14.90 -10.92
N LEU A 269 7.16 -14.51 -10.76
CA LEU A 269 6.24 -14.19 -11.86
C LEU A 269 6.82 -13.09 -12.76
N ILE A 270 7.29 -11.97 -12.18
CA ILE A 270 7.90 -10.87 -12.95
C ILE A 270 9.10 -11.37 -13.77
N ALA A 271 9.97 -12.17 -13.15
CA ALA A 271 11.17 -12.68 -13.79
C ALA A 271 10.84 -13.70 -14.90
N GLY A 272 9.91 -14.61 -14.65
CA GLY A 272 9.42 -15.59 -15.62
C GLY A 272 8.80 -14.93 -16.84
N ILE A 273 7.84 -14.03 -16.62
CA ILE A 273 7.19 -13.26 -17.70
C ILE A 273 8.24 -12.47 -18.51
N LYS A 274 9.11 -11.72 -17.82
CA LYS A 274 10.12 -10.88 -18.48
C LYS A 274 11.07 -11.72 -19.35
N ARG A 275 11.48 -12.91 -18.88
CA ARG A 275 12.46 -13.75 -19.57
C ARG A 275 11.88 -14.42 -20.81
N ASN A 276 10.64 -14.89 -20.74
CA ASN A 276 10.10 -15.78 -21.77
C ASN A 276 9.14 -15.10 -22.76
N TYR A 277 8.41 -14.07 -22.31
CA TYR A 277 7.32 -13.49 -23.12
C TYR A 277 7.42 -11.98 -23.30
N GLY A 278 8.03 -11.27 -22.34
CA GLY A 278 7.91 -9.82 -22.26
C GLY A 278 6.58 -9.40 -21.60
N PHE A 279 6.64 -8.38 -20.73
CA PHE A 279 5.52 -8.10 -19.82
C PHE A 279 4.28 -7.54 -20.52
N LEU A 280 4.45 -6.74 -21.59
CA LEU A 280 3.32 -6.19 -22.35
C LEU A 280 2.62 -7.28 -23.16
N GLN A 281 3.40 -8.06 -23.91
CA GLN A 281 2.93 -9.16 -24.75
C GLN A 281 2.21 -10.22 -23.90
N PHE A 282 2.81 -10.67 -22.79
CA PHE A 282 2.16 -11.64 -21.90
C PHE A 282 0.83 -11.13 -21.34
N ARG A 283 0.72 -9.84 -21.03
CA ARG A 283 -0.53 -9.23 -20.55
C ARG A 283 -1.61 -9.23 -21.63
N GLN A 284 -1.25 -8.97 -22.88
CA GLN A 284 -2.19 -9.05 -24.01
C GLN A 284 -2.67 -10.49 -24.23
N MET A 285 -1.74 -11.45 -24.24
CA MET A 285 -2.08 -12.87 -24.38
C MET A 285 -2.97 -13.36 -23.22
N LEU A 286 -2.66 -12.99 -21.97
CA LEU A 286 -3.49 -13.32 -20.81
C LEU A 286 -4.90 -12.73 -20.95
N LYS A 287 -5.02 -11.47 -21.42
CA LYS A 287 -6.31 -10.82 -21.62
C LYS A 287 -7.14 -11.53 -22.71
N GLN A 288 -6.52 -11.89 -23.83
CA GLN A 288 -7.18 -12.64 -24.90
C GLN A 288 -7.67 -14.00 -24.40
N ARG A 289 -6.85 -14.69 -23.60
CA ARG A 289 -7.19 -15.99 -23.01
C ARG A 289 -8.35 -15.90 -22.02
N ILE A 290 -8.34 -14.94 -21.10
CA ILE A 290 -9.39 -14.78 -20.09
C ILE A 290 -10.73 -14.35 -20.71
N THR A 291 -10.68 -13.51 -21.75
CA THR A 291 -11.90 -12.96 -22.37
C THR A 291 -12.43 -13.80 -23.53
N GLU A 292 -11.67 -14.80 -23.98
CA GLU A 292 -11.89 -15.57 -25.21
C GLU A 292 -12.06 -14.70 -26.48
N ARG A 293 -11.73 -13.41 -26.40
CA ARG A 293 -11.87 -12.46 -27.50
C ARG A 293 -10.49 -11.98 -27.94
N SER A 294 -10.22 -12.08 -29.23
CA SER A 294 -9.05 -11.44 -29.83
C SER A 294 -9.12 -9.92 -29.66
N GLU A 295 -7.97 -9.23 -29.75
CA GLU A 295 -7.95 -7.74 -29.74
C GLU A 295 -8.86 -7.16 -30.83
N THR A 296 -8.90 -7.80 -32.00
CA THR A 296 -9.80 -7.44 -33.09
C THR A 296 -11.27 -7.62 -32.72
N GLN A 297 -11.65 -8.72 -32.05
CA GLN A 297 -13.02 -8.93 -31.59
C GLN A 297 -13.41 -7.95 -30.47
N GLN A 298 -12.48 -7.61 -29.58
CA GLN A 298 -12.69 -6.59 -28.55
C GLN A 298 -12.92 -5.21 -29.18
N LEU A 299 -12.07 -4.82 -30.14
CA LEU A 299 -12.22 -3.56 -30.89
C LEU A 299 -13.50 -3.54 -31.73
N SER A 300 -13.83 -4.63 -32.42
CA SER A 300 -15.09 -4.76 -33.16
C SER A 300 -16.30 -4.62 -32.24
N SER A 301 -16.29 -5.28 -31.07
CA SER A 301 -17.39 -5.15 -30.10
C SER A 301 -17.52 -3.73 -29.52
N LEU A 302 -16.40 -3.02 -29.34
CA LEU A 302 -16.41 -1.61 -28.93
C LEU A 302 -16.97 -0.70 -30.03
N LEU A 303 -16.59 -0.93 -31.29
CA LEU A 303 -17.11 -0.19 -32.43
C LEU A 303 -18.60 -0.47 -32.66
N GLU A 304 -19.04 -1.71 -32.54
CA GLU A 304 -20.46 -2.08 -32.61
C GLU A 304 -21.25 -1.42 -31.48
N THR A 305 -20.76 -1.46 -30.25
CA THR A 305 -21.42 -0.78 -29.12
C THR A 305 -21.49 0.74 -29.34
N TYR A 306 -20.45 1.34 -29.90
CA TYR A 306 -20.42 2.78 -30.24
C TYR A 306 -21.46 3.12 -31.33
N VAL A 307 -21.53 2.33 -32.39
CA VAL A 307 -22.48 2.53 -33.50
C VAL A 307 -23.94 2.25 -33.10
N GLN A 308 -24.17 1.28 -32.21
CA GLN A 308 -25.52 1.02 -31.68
C GLN A 308 -25.97 2.10 -30.70
N GLY A 309 -25.08 2.61 -29.84
CA GLY A 309 -25.40 3.67 -28.87
C GLY A 309 -25.81 5.00 -29.52
N GLU A 310 -25.43 5.26 -30.77
CA GLU A 310 -25.91 6.43 -31.52
C GLU A 310 -27.36 6.27 -32.01
N LYS A 311 -27.90 5.05 -32.12
CA LYS A 311 -29.27 4.82 -32.63
C LYS A 311 -30.37 4.85 -31.58
N ASP A 312 -30.02 4.68 -30.31
CA ASP A 312 -31.00 4.69 -29.20
C ASP A 312 -31.23 6.09 -28.62
N ASN A 313 -30.58 7.12 -29.18
CA ASN A 313 -30.67 8.53 -28.77
C ASN A 313 -31.34 9.46 -29.82
N GLU A 314 -31.94 8.91 -30.88
CA GLU A 314 -32.84 9.62 -31.81
C GLU A 314 -34.32 9.30 -31.51
#